data_AF-A0A9N9VI59-F1
#
_entry.id   AF-A0A9N9VI59-F1
#
_cell.length_a   1.000
_cell.length_b   1.000
_cell.length_c   1.000
_cell.angle_alpha   90.00
_cell.angle_beta   90.00
_cell.angle_gamma   90.00
#
_symmetry.space_group_name_H-M   'P 1'
#
loop_
_entity.id
_entity.type
_entity.pdbx_description
1 polymer ?
#
loop_
_entity_poly.entity_id
_entity_poly.type
_entity_poly.pdbx_seq_one_letter_code
_entity_poly.pdbx_strand_id
1 'polypeptide(L)'
;MLKLCLETERQFRQGIPLHSLSPTFRDAILLVRRLGHRYIWIDSLCIIQDSRADWQKEANSMANIYSHSYCNISAVRASHKPSTTGLFGPPKLNPRLLQPCAVNVPLKDRNKGMVEGPWLIWNDSIWESDIEDSPLSSRGWVVQERFLSPRIVHFTPNQIYWECLESVHCSSDPEGTLLSLGAKERACLETTDYKSSRLDLAQTVPTPAQPSERPEYIHHRHWGTMVSIYIACHLTKESDRFIAMSGIAKAFQQVKVDTYLAGLWKRTLHTDLSWETSASRGIQTRRNKAYAPSWSWVSVVGDHVQLDIPRGKFANLPVSLIRLVAERIVPDPPDGDPTGLLQSAELDIECMIYHYRWTGDSKTVALYSDNEMTHQHAEISHASGDFNLDTSDLVRKFDEADKIEGVCIPLFGVYEGYGGGHNKFLVLEPHAKNVYRRIGLFRVGGIGRWISNWSGQGSTLTLV
;
A
#
# COMPACT_ATOMS: atom_id res chain seq x y z
N MET A 1 28.64 -9.82 -0.74
CA MET A 1 27.66 -10.90 -1.02
C MET A 1 27.90 -11.35 -2.45
N LEU A 2 27.87 -12.65 -2.75
CA LEU A 2 28.06 -13.16 -4.11
C LEU A 2 26.98 -12.59 -5.04
N LYS A 3 27.38 -12.26 -6.27
CA LYS A 3 26.52 -11.67 -7.29
C LYS A 3 26.80 -12.32 -8.63
N LEU A 4 25.74 -12.63 -9.37
CA LEU A 4 25.82 -13.04 -10.76
C LEU A 4 26.06 -11.79 -11.62
N CYS A 5 27.19 -11.78 -12.31
CA CYS A 5 27.56 -10.76 -13.29
C CYS A 5 27.96 -11.48 -14.59
N LEU A 6 28.07 -10.75 -15.70
CA LEU A 6 28.52 -11.32 -16.99
C LEU A 6 29.86 -12.05 -16.86
N GLU A 7 30.79 -11.49 -16.07
CA GLU A 7 32.11 -12.09 -15.82
C GLU A 7 32.03 -13.39 -15.00
N THR A 8 31.09 -13.49 -14.06
CA THR A 8 30.99 -14.62 -13.12
C THR A 8 30.03 -15.72 -13.59
N GLU A 9 29.22 -15.46 -14.62
CA GLU A 9 28.19 -16.37 -15.13
C GLU A 9 28.75 -17.76 -15.46
N ARG A 10 29.84 -17.81 -16.23
CA ARG A 10 30.46 -19.07 -16.65
C ARG A 10 30.91 -19.91 -15.47
N GLN A 11 31.51 -19.27 -14.45
CA GLN A 11 31.93 -19.94 -13.23
C GLN A 11 30.73 -20.44 -12.43
N PHE A 12 29.68 -19.63 -12.28
CA PHE A 12 28.49 -20.01 -11.51
C PHE A 12 27.75 -21.19 -12.14
N ARG A 13 27.73 -21.29 -13.48
CA ARG A 13 27.17 -22.44 -14.21
C ARG A 13 27.91 -23.76 -13.93
N GLN A 14 29.20 -23.71 -13.58
CA GLN A 14 29.99 -24.88 -13.21
C GLN A 14 29.78 -25.31 -11.74
N GLY A 15 29.17 -24.44 -10.94
CA GLY A 15 28.87 -24.68 -9.54
C GLY A 15 29.54 -23.66 -8.62
N ILE A 16 28.85 -23.32 -7.54
CA ILE A 16 29.34 -22.40 -6.51
C ILE A 16 29.75 -23.21 -5.27
N PRO A 17 31.02 -23.15 -4.82
CA PRO A 17 31.44 -23.86 -3.62
C PRO A 17 30.67 -23.39 -2.37
N LEU A 18 30.16 -24.31 -1.55
CA LEU A 18 29.33 -23.99 -0.39
C LEU A 18 30.00 -23.04 0.63
N HIS A 19 31.32 -23.10 0.76
CA HIS A 19 32.07 -22.23 1.67
C HIS A 19 32.11 -20.77 1.19
N SER A 20 31.91 -20.52 -0.11
CA SER A 20 31.87 -19.16 -0.69
C SER A 20 30.52 -18.47 -0.50
N LEU A 21 29.47 -19.23 -0.24
CA LEU A 21 28.13 -18.71 0.05
C LEU A 21 28.06 -18.08 1.44
N SER A 22 27.27 -17.01 1.56
CA SER A 22 26.93 -16.43 2.85
C SER A 22 26.21 -17.46 3.73
N PRO A 23 26.26 -17.30 5.07
CA PRO A 23 25.52 -18.17 5.98
C PRO A 23 24.03 -18.25 5.64
N THR A 24 23.39 -17.13 5.27
CA THR A 24 21.97 -17.12 4.86
C THR A 24 21.71 -18.00 3.64
N PHE A 25 22.53 -17.86 2.57
CA PHE A 25 22.34 -18.64 1.35
C PHE A 25 22.65 -20.12 1.56
N ARG A 26 23.66 -20.42 2.37
CA ARG A 26 24.01 -21.80 2.73
C ARG A 26 22.86 -22.49 3.45
N ASP A 27 22.30 -21.85 4.47
CA ASP A 27 21.17 -22.38 5.23
C ASP A 27 19.92 -22.53 4.36
N ALA A 28 19.65 -21.56 3.47
CA ALA A 28 18.52 -21.63 2.54
C ALA A 28 18.65 -22.82 1.59
N ILE A 29 19.84 -23.05 1.02
CA ILE A 29 20.09 -24.21 0.14
C ILE A 29 19.96 -25.52 0.92
N LEU A 30 20.51 -25.59 2.14
CA LEU A 30 20.35 -26.78 3.00
C LEU A 30 18.88 -27.07 3.29
N LEU A 31 18.08 -26.04 3.58
CA LEU A 31 16.64 -26.16 3.78
C LEU A 31 15.95 -26.70 2.52
N VAL A 32 16.19 -26.09 1.36
CA VAL A 32 15.60 -26.51 0.08
C VAL A 32 15.89 -27.98 -0.22
N ARG A 33 17.13 -28.44 0.02
CA ARG A 33 17.50 -29.85 -0.15
C ARG A 33 16.80 -30.76 0.84
N ARG A 34 16.65 -30.36 2.11
CA ARG A 34 15.93 -31.13 3.12
C ARG A 34 14.43 -31.22 2.86
N LEU A 35 13.85 -30.20 2.22
CA LEU A 35 12.46 -30.22 1.75
C LEU A 35 12.25 -31.06 0.48
N GLY A 36 13.31 -31.69 -0.07
CA GLY A 36 13.21 -32.54 -1.26
C GLY A 36 13.22 -31.77 -2.59
N HIS A 37 13.52 -30.47 -2.57
CA HIS A 37 13.58 -29.66 -3.79
C HIS A 37 15.02 -29.45 -4.27
N ARG A 38 15.16 -29.19 -5.59
CA ARG A 38 16.46 -28.98 -6.25
C ARG A 38 16.79 -27.51 -6.50
N TYR A 39 15.77 -26.68 -6.72
CA TYR A 39 15.92 -25.32 -7.22
C TYR A 39 15.57 -24.30 -6.14
N ILE A 40 16.33 -23.21 -6.12
CA ILE A 40 16.08 -22.00 -5.34
C ILE A 40 16.32 -20.81 -6.26
N TRP A 41 15.47 -19.80 -6.16
CA TRP A 41 15.68 -18.53 -6.84
C TRP A 41 16.13 -17.49 -5.81
N ILE A 42 17.23 -16.81 -6.10
CA ILE A 42 17.79 -15.72 -5.28
C ILE A 42 18.19 -14.62 -6.25
N ASP A 43 17.60 -13.44 -6.12
CA ASP A 43 17.78 -12.28 -7.00
C ASP A 43 19.25 -12.05 -7.41
N SER A 44 20.15 -12.01 -6.44
CA SER A 44 21.57 -11.76 -6.62
C SER A 44 22.33 -12.88 -7.33
N LEU A 45 21.77 -14.09 -7.41
CA LEU A 45 22.37 -15.25 -8.08
C LEU A 45 21.65 -15.67 -9.36
N CYS A 46 20.42 -15.17 -9.57
CA CYS A 46 19.58 -15.54 -10.70
C CYS A 46 19.33 -14.38 -11.68
N ILE A 47 19.69 -13.14 -11.32
CA ILE A 47 19.64 -11.96 -12.18
C ILE A 47 21.07 -11.47 -12.42
N ILE A 48 21.42 -11.17 -13.67
CA ILE A 48 22.70 -10.59 -14.05
C ILE A 48 22.74 -9.13 -13.57
N GLN A 49 23.47 -8.88 -12.48
CA GLN A 49 23.44 -7.63 -11.72
C GLN A 49 24.03 -6.43 -12.45
N ASP A 50 24.89 -6.67 -13.44
CA ASP A 50 25.53 -5.68 -14.31
C ASP A 50 24.84 -5.53 -15.68
N SER A 51 23.65 -6.15 -15.87
CA SER A 51 22.85 -6.03 -17.09
C SER A 51 21.49 -5.39 -16.82
N ARG A 52 21.29 -4.14 -17.29
CA ARG A 52 19.99 -3.46 -17.20
C ARG A 52 18.89 -4.20 -17.95
N ALA A 53 19.23 -4.79 -19.11
CA ALA A 53 18.27 -5.53 -19.93
C ALA A 53 17.79 -6.80 -19.22
N ASP A 54 18.70 -7.54 -18.57
CA ASP A 54 18.36 -8.73 -17.80
C ASP A 54 17.54 -8.36 -16.56
N TRP A 55 17.95 -7.31 -15.84
CA TRP A 55 17.19 -6.80 -14.70
C TRP A 55 15.76 -6.43 -15.07
N GLN A 56 15.54 -5.72 -16.18
CA GLN A 56 14.19 -5.35 -16.62
C GLN A 56 13.32 -6.58 -16.94
N LYS A 57 13.90 -7.57 -17.61
CA LYS A 57 13.22 -8.82 -17.96
C LYS A 57 12.86 -9.62 -16.71
N GLU A 58 13.80 -9.76 -15.77
CA GLU A 58 13.60 -10.51 -14.54
C GLU A 58 12.64 -9.78 -13.60
N ALA A 59 12.73 -8.46 -13.46
CA ALA A 59 11.78 -7.64 -12.69
C ALA A 59 10.34 -7.82 -13.18
N ASN A 60 10.12 -7.84 -14.50
CA ASN A 60 8.81 -8.12 -15.10
C ASN A 60 8.32 -9.55 -14.81
N SER A 61 9.24 -10.49 -14.54
CA SER A 61 8.96 -11.90 -14.25
C SER A 61 8.87 -12.21 -12.76
N MET A 62 9.34 -11.32 -11.86
CA MET A 62 9.34 -11.53 -10.41
C MET A 62 7.96 -11.89 -9.88
N ALA A 63 6.92 -11.24 -10.40
CA ALA A 63 5.54 -11.54 -10.01
C ALA A 63 5.20 -13.02 -10.24
N ASN A 64 5.59 -13.57 -11.39
CA ASN A 64 5.39 -14.98 -11.71
C ASN A 64 6.26 -15.90 -10.85
N ILE A 65 7.51 -15.52 -10.59
CA ILE A 65 8.45 -16.30 -9.77
C ILE A 65 7.88 -16.51 -8.36
N TYR A 66 7.47 -15.44 -7.68
CA TYR A 66 6.88 -15.55 -6.34
C TYR A 66 5.54 -16.27 -6.36
N SER A 67 4.65 -15.95 -7.31
CA SER A 67 3.30 -16.55 -7.40
C SER A 67 3.32 -18.05 -7.65
N HIS A 68 4.29 -18.56 -8.40
CA HIS A 68 4.41 -19.98 -8.78
C HIS A 68 5.51 -20.72 -8.01
N SER A 69 6.13 -20.07 -7.01
CA SER A 69 7.10 -20.74 -6.14
C SER A 69 6.43 -21.79 -5.26
N TYR A 70 7.17 -22.85 -4.92
CA TYR A 70 6.67 -23.86 -3.99
C TYR A 70 6.48 -23.28 -2.58
N CYS A 71 7.51 -22.57 -2.10
CA CYS A 71 7.56 -21.92 -0.81
C CYS A 71 8.62 -20.82 -0.85
N ASN A 72 8.27 -19.63 -0.33
CA ASN A 72 9.20 -18.53 -0.15
C ASN A 72 9.89 -18.62 1.22
N ILE A 73 11.19 -18.35 1.27
CA ILE A 73 11.99 -18.40 2.50
C ILE A 73 12.26 -16.98 2.96
N SER A 74 11.59 -16.57 4.04
CA SER A 74 11.77 -15.25 4.64
C SER A 74 12.86 -15.28 5.71
N ALA A 75 14.01 -14.68 5.39
CA ALA A 75 15.22 -14.71 6.20
C ALA A 75 15.28 -13.58 7.27
N VAL A 76 14.19 -13.39 8.03
CA VAL A 76 14.04 -12.29 9.00
C VAL A 76 15.21 -12.25 10.00
N ARG A 77 15.64 -13.38 10.56
CA ARG A 77 16.76 -13.49 11.50
C ARG A 77 18.05 -12.88 10.95
N ALA A 78 18.29 -13.06 9.65
CA ALA A 78 19.48 -12.60 8.96
C ALA A 78 19.36 -11.18 8.39
N SER A 79 18.17 -10.56 8.47
CA SER A 79 17.84 -9.28 7.80
C SER A 79 18.80 -8.13 8.12
N HIS A 80 19.32 -8.04 9.36
CA HIS A 80 20.29 -7.01 9.74
C HIS A 80 21.70 -7.24 9.15
N LYS A 81 22.15 -8.50 9.06
CA LYS A 81 23.53 -8.85 8.65
C LYS A 81 23.56 -10.18 7.87
N PRO A 82 23.02 -10.21 6.64
CA PRO A 82 22.90 -11.45 5.86
C PRO A 82 24.24 -12.05 5.42
N SER A 83 25.33 -11.27 5.48
CA SER A 83 26.68 -11.78 5.22
C SER A 83 27.26 -12.62 6.35
N THR A 84 26.77 -12.47 7.57
CA THR A 84 27.34 -13.11 8.78
C THR A 84 26.33 -13.95 9.57
N THR A 85 25.04 -13.82 9.29
CA THR A 85 23.97 -14.48 10.05
C THR A 85 23.21 -15.46 9.16
N GLY A 86 23.05 -16.69 9.63
CA GLY A 86 22.27 -17.74 8.97
C GLY A 86 20.77 -17.65 9.25
N LEU A 87 20.01 -18.58 8.69
CA LEU A 87 18.59 -18.75 9.00
C LEU A 87 18.40 -19.42 10.37
N PHE A 88 19.30 -20.32 10.73
CA PHE A 88 19.17 -21.13 11.93
C PHE A 88 19.89 -20.51 13.12
N GLY A 89 19.33 -20.70 14.31
CA GLY A 89 19.99 -20.35 15.56
C GLY A 89 19.04 -20.40 16.75
N PRO A 90 19.57 -20.30 17.98
CA PRO A 90 18.74 -20.30 19.18
C PRO A 90 17.82 -19.06 19.21
N PRO A 91 16.64 -19.18 19.87
CA PRO A 91 15.77 -18.05 20.16
C PRO A 91 16.51 -16.94 20.92
N LYS A 92 16.18 -15.67 20.65
CA LYS A 92 16.70 -14.55 21.44
C LYS A 92 15.98 -14.42 22.79
N LEU A 93 14.67 -14.63 22.78
CA LEU A 93 13.84 -14.62 23.99
C LEU A 93 14.02 -15.90 24.80
N ASN A 94 13.75 -15.79 26.09
CA ASN A 94 13.66 -16.96 26.96
C ASN A 94 12.55 -17.89 26.43
N PRO A 95 12.80 -19.20 26.23
CA PRO A 95 11.80 -20.14 25.74
C PRO A 95 10.49 -20.15 26.55
N ARG A 96 10.54 -19.80 27.84
CA ARG A 96 9.34 -19.67 28.69
C ARG A 96 8.39 -18.56 28.26
N LEU A 97 8.88 -17.54 27.54
CA LEU A 97 8.06 -16.45 27.01
C LEU A 97 7.42 -16.80 25.66
N LEU A 98 7.91 -17.87 25.01
CA LEU A 98 7.40 -18.34 23.72
C LEU A 98 6.30 -19.38 23.88
N GLN A 99 6.23 -20.03 25.05
CA GLN A 99 5.29 -21.09 25.34
C GLN A 99 4.07 -20.52 26.07
N PRO A 100 2.86 -21.01 25.76
CA PRO A 100 1.68 -20.68 26.55
C PRO A 100 1.85 -21.09 28.00
N CYS A 101 1.34 -20.28 28.93
CA CYS A 101 1.31 -20.62 30.34
C CYS A 101 -0.13 -20.78 30.83
N ALA A 102 -0.39 -21.84 31.59
CA ALA A 102 -1.67 -22.03 32.25
C ALA A 102 -1.69 -21.23 33.55
N VAL A 103 -2.69 -20.38 33.72
CA VAL A 103 -2.96 -19.66 34.96
C VAL A 103 -4.37 -20.00 35.44
N ASN A 104 -4.55 -20.08 36.76
CA ASN A 104 -5.87 -20.31 37.35
C ASN A 104 -6.24 -19.09 38.18
N VAL A 105 -6.81 -18.09 37.51
CA VAL A 105 -7.18 -16.80 38.09
C VAL A 105 -8.55 -16.38 37.57
N PRO A 106 -9.40 -15.70 38.34
CA PRO A 106 -10.64 -15.15 37.81
C PRO A 106 -10.34 -14.08 36.76
N LEU A 107 -10.91 -14.22 35.56
CA LEU A 107 -10.84 -13.20 34.49
C LEU A 107 -12.19 -12.54 34.28
N LYS A 108 -12.16 -11.24 33.96
CA LYS A 108 -13.37 -10.47 33.65
C LYS A 108 -13.82 -10.73 32.20
N ASP A 109 -14.89 -11.47 32.03
CA ASP A 109 -15.61 -11.57 30.77
C ASP A 109 -16.45 -10.31 30.53
N ARG A 110 -16.48 -9.83 29.27
CA ARG A 110 -17.21 -8.62 28.88
C ARG A 110 -18.72 -8.70 29.15
N ASN A 111 -19.29 -9.90 29.08
CA ASN A 111 -20.74 -10.15 29.13
C ASN A 111 -21.16 -10.99 30.35
N LYS A 112 -20.24 -11.72 30.99
CA LYS A 112 -20.54 -12.70 32.05
C LYS A 112 -19.97 -12.38 33.43
N GLY A 113 -19.29 -11.25 33.63
CA GLY A 113 -18.68 -10.90 34.92
C GLY A 113 -17.37 -11.65 35.16
N MET A 114 -17.04 -12.00 36.41
CA MET A 114 -15.84 -12.82 36.67
C MET A 114 -16.10 -14.28 36.28
N VAL A 115 -15.22 -14.83 35.48
CA VAL A 115 -15.20 -16.24 35.10
C VAL A 115 -13.98 -16.88 35.76
N GLU A 116 -14.20 -17.97 36.49
CA GLU A 116 -13.15 -18.82 37.01
C GLU A 116 -12.75 -19.83 35.94
N GLY A 117 -11.46 -20.15 35.84
CA GLY A 117 -11.01 -21.19 34.95
C GLY A 117 -9.50 -21.31 34.84
N PRO A 118 -9.00 -22.45 34.36
CA PRO A 118 -7.67 -22.50 33.80
C PRO A 118 -7.66 -21.71 32.48
N TRP A 119 -6.85 -20.67 32.42
CA TRP A 119 -6.63 -19.85 31.23
C TRP A 119 -5.26 -20.15 30.66
N LEU A 120 -5.17 -20.28 29.35
CA LEU A 120 -3.90 -20.25 28.64
C LEU A 120 -3.62 -18.79 28.27
N ILE A 121 -2.51 -18.27 28.77
CA ILE A 121 -1.97 -16.96 28.39
C ILE A 121 -0.76 -17.19 27.50
N TRP A 122 -0.68 -16.45 26.41
CA TRP A 122 0.52 -16.39 25.57
C TRP A 122 0.75 -14.95 25.11
N ASN A 123 1.96 -14.69 24.64
CA ASN A 123 2.31 -13.42 24.03
C ASN A 123 1.97 -13.47 22.53
N ASP A 124 0.84 -12.89 22.15
CA ASP A 124 0.39 -12.78 20.76
C ASP A 124 1.13 -11.67 19.97
N SER A 125 1.79 -10.75 20.66
CA SER A 125 2.55 -9.65 20.06
C SER A 125 3.89 -10.07 19.44
N ILE A 126 4.30 -11.34 19.61
CA ILE A 126 5.58 -11.82 19.07
C ILE A 126 5.57 -11.74 17.53
N TRP A 127 4.44 -12.02 16.88
CA TRP A 127 4.34 -11.90 15.40
C TRP A 127 4.69 -10.49 14.91
N GLU A 128 4.09 -9.47 15.52
CA GLU A 128 4.30 -8.07 15.16
C GLU A 128 5.78 -7.71 15.31
N SER A 129 6.37 -8.00 16.48
CA SER A 129 7.78 -7.71 16.73
C SER A 129 8.78 -8.52 15.88
N ASP A 130 8.50 -9.79 15.60
CA ASP A 130 9.41 -10.65 14.84
C ASP A 130 9.30 -10.44 13.33
N ILE A 131 8.11 -10.16 12.80
CA ILE A 131 7.85 -10.10 11.36
C ILE A 131 7.55 -8.68 10.91
N GLU A 132 6.50 -8.05 11.42
CA GLU A 132 6.01 -6.76 10.89
C GLU A 132 7.02 -5.63 11.17
N ASP A 133 7.61 -5.60 12.37
CA ASP A 133 8.62 -4.61 12.77
C ASP A 133 10.04 -4.94 12.28
N SER A 134 10.20 -6.03 11.52
CA SER A 134 11.51 -6.51 11.11
C SER A 134 12.14 -5.62 10.02
N PRO A 135 13.48 -5.52 9.95
CA PRO A 135 14.17 -4.84 8.86
C PRO A 135 13.89 -5.43 7.47
N LEU A 136 13.39 -6.67 7.41
CA LEU A 136 13.00 -7.28 6.14
C LEU A 136 11.67 -6.71 5.66
N SER A 137 10.67 -6.62 6.54
CA SER A 137 9.35 -6.08 6.22
C SER A 137 9.35 -4.58 5.93
N SER A 138 10.37 -3.85 6.37
CA SER A 138 10.54 -2.44 6.02
C SER A 138 11.06 -2.21 4.59
N ARG A 139 11.33 -3.25 3.79
CA ARG A 139 11.81 -3.13 2.40
C ARG A 139 10.64 -3.17 1.41
N GLY A 140 10.55 -2.19 0.50
CA GLY A 140 9.41 -2.07 -0.42
C GLY A 140 9.21 -3.28 -1.34
N TRP A 141 10.28 -3.89 -1.83
CA TRP A 141 10.20 -5.10 -2.64
C TRP A 141 9.54 -6.27 -1.91
N VAL A 142 9.76 -6.40 -0.59
CA VAL A 142 9.24 -7.51 0.24
C VAL A 142 7.72 -7.52 0.28
N VAL A 143 7.06 -6.38 0.07
CA VAL A 143 5.60 -6.31 -0.01
C VAL A 143 5.09 -7.19 -1.15
N GLN A 144 5.68 -7.09 -2.34
CA GLN A 144 5.35 -7.95 -3.47
C GLN A 144 5.75 -9.40 -3.25
N GLU A 145 6.94 -9.64 -2.67
CA GLU A 145 7.42 -11.00 -2.38
C GLU A 145 6.45 -11.75 -1.46
N ARG A 146 6.03 -11.10 -0.36
CA ARG A 146 5.10 -11.66 0.62
C ARG A 146 3.68 -11.77 0.06
N PHE A 147 3.21 -10.74 -0.64
CA PHE A 147 1.86 -10.75 -1.22
C PHE A 147 1.70 -11.81 -2.30
N LEU A 148 2.70 -12.10 -3.13
CA LEU A 148 2.51 -13.05 -4.23
C LEU A 148 2.80 -14.50 -3.83
N SER A 149 3.64 -14.74 -2.83
CA SER A 149 4.07 -16.08 -2.42
C SER A 149 2.93 -16.94 -1.85
N PRO A 150 2.62 -18.12 -2.41
CA PRO A 150 1.50 -18.95 -1.93
C PRO A 150 1.74 -19.54 -0.53
N ARG A 151 3.02 -19.74 -0.17
CA ARG A 151 3.48 -20.26 1.12
C ARG A 151 4.77 -19.55 1.49
N ILE A 152 4.94 -19.24 2.77
CA ILE A 152 6.12 -18.56 3.29
C ILE A 152 6.52 -19.22 4.61
N VAL A 153 7.79 -19.54 4.75
CA VAL A 153 8.40 -19.86 6.04
C VAL A 153 9.23 -18.68 6.48
N HIS A 154 8.87 -18.10 7.63
CA HIS A 154 9.65 -17.03 8.26
C HIS A 154 10.60 -17.61 9.29
N PHE A 155 11.90 -17.47 9.04
CA PHE A 155 12.94 -17.74 10.02
C PHE A 155 13.22 -16.47 10.81
N THR A 156 12.64 -16.33 11.99
CA THR A 156 12.75 -15.13 12.82
C THR A 156 13.78 -15.32 13.95
N PRO A 157 14.09 -14.27 14.73
CA PRO A 157 14.99 -14.40 15.86
C PRO A 157 14.50 -15.32 16.98
N ASN A 158 13.19 -15.51 17.14
CA ASN A 158 12.62 -16.23 18.28
C ASN A 158 11.98 -17.58 17.92
N GLN A 159 11.31 -17.70 16.78
CA GLN A 159 10.70 -18.95 16.35
C GLN A 159 10.56 -19.04 14.82
N ILE A 160 10.02 -20.14 14.32
CA ILE A 160 9.67 -20.26 12.90
C ILE A 160 8.17 -20.07 12.76
N TYR A 161 7.78 -19.30 11.75
CA TYR A 161 6.38 -19.11 11.38
C TYR A 161 6.09 -19.67 9.99
N TRP A 162 4.91 -20.23 9.84
CA TRP A 162 4.33 -20.64 8.58
C TRP A 162 3.22 -19.67 8.19
N GLU A 163 3.26 -19.19 6.95
CA GLU A 163 2.26 -18.28 6.40
C GLU A 163 1.78 -18.80 5.03
N CYS A 164 0.53 -19.25 4.89
CA CYS A 164 -0.10 -19.57 3.60
C CYS A 164 -1.54 -19.04 3.50
N LEU A 165 -2.23 -19.19 2.36
CA LEU A 165 -3.61 -18.73 2.20
C LEU A 165 -4.63 -19.44 3.11
N GLU A 166 -4.31 -20.62 3.64
CA GLU A 166 -5.23 -21.42 4.46
C GLU A 166 -5.01 -21.21 5.97
N SER A 167 -3.78 -20.90 6.39
CA SER A 167 -3.46 -20.79 7.82
C SER A 167 -2.18 -20.01 8.12
N VAL A 168 -2.08 -19.53 9.36
CA VAL A 168 -0.84 -19.06 10.00
C VAL A 168 -0.53 -20.03 11.14
N HIS A 169 0.71 -20.53 11.21
CA HIS A 169 1.17 -21.32 12.36
C HIS A 169 2.53 -20.84 12.84
N CYS A 170 2.90 -21.21 14.07
CA CYS A 170 4.22 -20.93 14.62
C CYS A 170 4.78 -22.18 15.32
N SER A 171 6.06 -22.17 15.64
CA SER A 171 6.70 -23.33 16.30
C SER A 171 6.11 -23.62 17.69
N SER A 172 5.59 -22.59 18.36
CA SER A 172 4.91 -22.73 19.66
C SER A 172 3.46 -23.21 19.56
N ASP A 173 2.82 -23.07 18.40
CA ASP A 173 1.47 -23.59 18.11
C ASP A 173 1.38 -24.11 16.67
N PRO A 174 1.96 -25.31 16.41
CA PRO A 174 2.00 -25.87 15.07
C PRO A 174 0.61 -26.26 14.54
N GLU A 175 -0.34 -26.52 15.43
CA GLU A 175 -1.69 -26.99 15.09
C GLU A 175 -2.72 -25.84 15.05
N GLY A 176 -2.35 -24.62 15.48
CA GLY A 176 -3.26 -23.47 15.52
C GLY A 176 -4.39 -23.66 16.55
N THR A 177 -4.13 -24.41 17.62
CA THR A 177 -5.14 -24.81 18.60
C THR A 177 -5.35 -23.78 19.71
N LEU A 178 -4.45 -22.79 19.83
CA LEU A 178 -4.52 -21.74 20.83
C LEU A 178 -5.49 -20.64 20.39
N LEU A 179 -6.74 -20.72 20.85
CA LEU A 179 -7.82 -19.77 20.54
C LEU A 179 -7.85 -18.58 21.51
N SER A 180 -7.67 -17.36 21.02
CA SER A 180 -7.64 -16.14 21.85
C SER A 180 -8.99 -15.86 22.52
N LEU A 181 -9.01 -15.78 23.85
CA LEU A 181 -10.17 -15.38 24.64
C LEU A 181 -10.21 -13.85 24.84
N GLY A 182 -10.68 -13.14 23.82
CA GLY A 182 -11.43 -11.89 24.01
C GLY A 182 -10.71 -10.54 23.78
N ALA A 183 -11.53 -9.62 23.24
CA ALA A 183 -11.40 -8.16 23.16
C ALA A 183 -10.47 -7.56 22.09
N LYS A 184 -11.05 -7.41 20.89
CA LYS A 184 -10.50 -7.06 19.58
C LYS A 184 -10.01 -8.32 18.87
N GLU A 185 -10.83 -8.74 17.92
CA GLU A 185 -10.51 -9.34 16.62
C GLU A 185 -9.12 -8.94 16.06
N ARG A 186 -8.02 -9.24 16.76
CA ARG A 186 -6.63 -8.94 16.33
C ARG A 186 -5.57 -9.71 17.10
N ALA A 187 -5.90 -10.90 17.58
CA ALA A 187 -4.94 -11.90 18.06
C ALA A 187 -4.93 -13.04 17.04
N CYS A 188 -3.94 -13.09 16.15
CA CYS A 188 -3.83 -14.14 15.13
C CYS A 188 -5.17 -14.49 14.45
N LEU A 189 -6.04 -13.50 14.19
CA LEU A 189 -7.29 -13.75 13.49
C LEU A 189 -6.90 -14.30 12.13
N GLU A 190 -7.12 -15.59 11.91
CA GLU A 190 -7.26 -16.33 10.65
C GLU A 190 -6.29 -15.99 9.48
N THR A 191 -6.04 -14.71 9.14
CA THR A 191 -5.28 -14.22 7.99
C THR A 191 -4.63 -12.83 8.25
N THR A 192 -3.43 -12.57 7.72
CA THR A 192 -2.74 -11.25 7.74
C THR A 192 -3.38 -10.24 6.79
N ASP A 193 -3.03 -8.95 6.85
CA ASP A 193 -3.51 -7.94 5.85
C ASP A 193 -3.15 -8.35 4.41
N TYR A 194 -1.98 -8.95 4.22
CA TYR A 194 -1.57 -9.56 2.95
C TYR A 194 -2.53 -10.67 2.52
N LYS A 195 -2.80 -11.63 3.41
CA LYS A 195 -3.65 -12.79 3.09
C LYS A 195 -5.11 -12.42 2.89
N SER A 196 -5.69 -11.59 3.76
CA SER A 196 -7.07 -11.16 3.63
C SER A 196 -7.30 -10.49 2.27
N SER A 197 -6.34 -9.66 1.84
CA SER A 197 -6.34 -9.04 0.51
C SER A 197 -6.25 -10.04 -0.63
N ARG A 198 -5.40 -11.08 -0.51
CA ARG A 198 -5.32 -12.14 -1.52
C ARG A 198 -6.53 -13.06 -1.56
N LEU A 199 -7.08 -13.41 -0.40
CA LEU A 199 -8.25 -14.28 -0.31
C LEU A 199 -9.46 -13.59 -0.92
N ASP A 200 -9.59 -12.28 -0.72
CA ASP A 200 -10.60 -11.50 -1.42
C ASP A 200 -10.43 -11.56 -2.94
N LEU A 201 -9.20 -11.40 -3.46
CA LEU A 201 -8.90 -11.57 -4.89
C LEU A 201 -9.22 -13.00 -5.40
N ALA A 202 -8.89 -14.04 -4.63
CA ALA A 202 -9.14 -15.42 -5.02
C ALA A 202 -10.65 -15.78 -5.02
N GLN A 203 -11.40 -15.23 -4.08
CA GLN A 203 -12.85 -15.47 -3.94
C GLN A 203 -13.70 -14.67 -4.93
N THR A 204 -13.10 -13.73 -5.66
CA THR A 204 -13.81 -12.86 -6.62
C THR A 204 -13.60 -13.23 -8.09
N VAL A 205 -12.94 -14.37 -8.35
CA VAL A 205 -12.98 -14.99 -9.68
C VAL A 205 -14.44 -15.33 -10.02
N PRO A 206 -15.06 -14.68 -11.03
CA PRO A 206 -16.45 -14.92 -11.36
C PRO A 206 -16.62 -16.38 -11.76
N THR A 207 -17.41 -17.14 -10.99
CA THR A 207 -17.87 -18.45 -11.47
C THR A 207 -19.05 -18.18 -12.39
N PRO A 208 -19.17 -18.83 -13.56
CA PRO A 208 -20.30 -18.62 -14.49
C PRO A 208 -21.69 -18.78 -13.84
N ALA A 209 -21.77 -19.45 -12.68
CA ALA A 209 -22.98 -19.72 -11.93
C ALA A 209 -23.40 -18.59 -10.96
N GLN A 210 -22.55 -17.63 -10.62
CA GLN A 210 -22.88 -16.54 -9.67
C GLN A 210 -22.17 -15.23 -10.06
N PRO A 211 -22.92 -14.20 -10.52
CA PRO A 211 -22.40 -12.83 -10.59
C PRO A 211 -21.97 -12.40 -9.18
N SER A 212 -20.77 -11.87 -9.02
CA SER A 212 -20.26 -11.49 -7.70
C SER A 212 -21.16 -10.44 -7.05
N GLU A 213 -21.92 -10.82 -6.01
CA GLU A 213 -22.69 -9.90 -5.14
C GLU A 213 -21.78 -9.03 -4.24
N ARG A 214 -20.44 -9.19 -4.34
CA ARG A 214 -19.50 -8.47 -3.49
C ARG A 214 -19.34 -7.00 -3.90
N PRO A 215 -19.52 -6.06 -2.96
CA PRO A 215 -19.39 -4.64 -3.23
C PRO A 215 -17.97 -4.24 -3.70
N GLU A 216 -17.90 -3.36 -4.69
CA GLU A 216 -16.68 -2.81 -5.27
C GLU A 216 -15.73 -2.17 -4.23
N TYR A 217 -16.28 -1.62 -3.15
CA TYR A 217 -15.50 -0.97 -2.08
C TYR A 217 -14.55 -1.93 -1.33
N ILE A 218 -14.80 -3.23 -1.32
CA ILE A 218 -13.96 -4.20 -0.60
C ILE A 218 -12.59 -4.30 -1.28
N HIS A 219 -12.57 -4.35 -2.61
CA HIS A 219 -11.33 -4.41 -3.39
C HIS A 219 -10.52 -3.14 -3.26
N HIS A 220 -11.21 -1.99 -3.32
CA HIS A 220 -10.60 -0.68 -3.09
C HIS A 220 -9.93 -0.60 -1.70
N ARG A 221 -10.59 -1.13 -0.67
CA ARG A 221 -10.02 -1.20 0.69
C ARG A 221 -8.75 -2.05 0.72
N HIS A 222 -8.75 -3.22 0.10
CA HIS A 222 -7.57 -4.10 0.09
C HIS A 222 -6.40 -3.49 -0.70
N TRP A 223 -6.67 -2.85 -1.84
CA TRP A 223 -5.66 -2.06 -2.55
C TRP A 223 -5.11 -0.94 -1.65
N GLY A 224 -5.99 -0.18 -0.99
CA GLY A 224 -5.63 0.87 -0.05
C GLY A 224 -4.74 0.37 1.10
N THR A 225 -5.04 -0.79 1.67
CA THR A 225 -4.22 -1.46 2.68
C THR A 225 -2.84 -1.80 2.13
N MET A 226 -2.75 -2.41 0.94
CA MET A 226 -1.46 -2.77 0.34
C MET A 226 -0.60 -1.56 0.01
N VAL A 227 -1.19 -0.50 -0.51
CA VAL A 227 -0.50 0.77 -0.76
C VAL A 227 -0.01 1.41 0.54
N SER A 228 -0.82 1.40 1.61
CA SER A 228 -0.43 1.96 2.91
C SER A 228 0.77 1.22 3.51
N ILE A 229 0.78 -0.12 3.43
CA ILE A 229 1.93 -0.94 3.85
C ILE A 229 3.15 -0.59 2.99
N TYR A 230 2.99 -0.52 1.67
CA TYR A 230 4.07 -0.28 0.73
C TYR A 230 4.74 1.09 0.90
N ILE A 231 3.96 2.14 1.12
CA ILE A 231 4.50 3.50 1.23
C ILE A 231 5.31 3.69 2.52
N ALA A 232 4.97 2.95 3.58
CA ALA A 232 5.76 2.92 4.81
C ALA A 232 7.10 2.16 4.66
N CYS A 233 7.33 1.51 3.51
CA CYS A 233 8.57 0.80 3.24
C CYS A 233 9.65 1.69 2.60
N HIS A 234 10.90 1.29 2.83
CA HIS A 234 12.09 1.90 2.26
C HIS A 234 12.48 1.23 0.94
N LEU A 235 12.95 2.03 -0.02
CA LEU A 235 13.56 1.55 -1.25
C LEU A 235 15.01 2.02 -1.33
N THR A 236 15.91 1.15 -1.77
CA THR A 236 17.30 1.55 -2.07
C THR A 236 17.36 2.46 -3.30
N LYS A 237 16.48 2.23 -4.28
CA LYS A 237 16.32 3.03 -5.48
C LYS A 237 14.86 3.47 -5.60
N GLU A 238 14.62 4.77 -5.49
CA GLU A 238 13.26 5.32 -5.58
C GLU A 238 12.61 5.10 -6.96
N SER A 239 13.40 4.94 -8.02
CA SER A 239 12.91 4.59 -9.36
C SER A 239 12.18 3.24 -9.41
N ASP A 240 12.43 2.35 -8.45
CA ASP A 240 11.83 1.02 -8.42
C ASP A 240 10.39 1.05 -7.88
N ARG A 241 9.88 2.23 -7.50
CA ARG A 241 8.63 2.36 -6.73
C ARG A 241 7.40 1.79 -7.46
N PHE A 242 7.30 2.02 -8.77
CA PHE A 242 6.25 1.37 -9.58
C PHE A 242 6.48 -0.12 -9.73
N ILE A 243 7.71 -0.49 -10.07
CA ILE A 243 8.06 -1.87 -10.46
C ILE A 243 7.86 -2.83 -9.28
N ALA A 244 8.20 -2.40 -8.07
CA ALA A 244 8.02 -3.18 -6.86
C ALA A 244 6.53 -3.41 -6.48
N MET A 245 5.59 -2.64 -7.03
CA MET A 245 4.14 -2.86 -6.85
C MET A 245 3.45 -3.44 -8.10
N SER A 246 4.15 -3.50 -9.23
CA SER A 246 3.60 -3.90 -10.54
C SER A 246 2.93 -5.27 -10.52
N GLY A 247 3.50 -6.25 -9.81
CA GLY A 247 2.93 -7.59 -9.69
C GLY A 247 1.65 -7.63 -8.84
N ILE A 248 1.59 -6.81 -7.77
CA ILE A 248 0.37 -6.65 -6.98
C ILE A 248 -0.70 -5.96 -7.84
N ALA A 249 -0.37 -4.88 -8.53
CA ALA A 249 -1.28 -4.20 -9.45
C ALA A 249 -1.86 -5.15 -10.50
N LYS A 250 -1.02 -5.99 -11.13
CA LYS A 250 -1.49 -7.01 -12.09
C LYS A 250 -2.45 -8.02 -11.45
N ALA A 251 -2.19 -8.47 -10.22
CA ALA A 251 -3.07 -9.39 -9.51
C ALA A 251 -4.46 -8.77 -9.26
N PHE A 252 -4.53 -7.49 -8.87
CA PHE A 252 -5.80 -6.77 -8.71
C PHE A 252 -6.51 -6.55 -10.05
N GLN A 253 -5.76 -6.17 -11.10
CA GLN A 253 -6.28 -5.90 -12.43
C GLN A 253 -6.93 -7.15 -13.07
N GLN A 254 -6.30 -8.32 -12.93
CA GLN A 254 -6.80 -9.59 -13.50
C GLN A 254 -8.18 -9.99 -12.98
N VAL A 255 -8.48 -9.69 -11.72
CA VAL A 255 -9.72 -10.12 -11.06
C VAL A 255 -10.93 -9.25 -11.46
N LYS A 256 -10.73 -7.95 -11.67
CA LYS A 256 -11.83 -6.99 -11.88
C LYS A 256 -11.98 -6.46 -13.30
N VAL A 257 -11.02 -6.74 -14.18
CA VAL A 257 -11.00 -6.15 -15.54
C VAL A 257 -11.11 -4.61 -15.44
N ASP A 258 -10.51 -4.02 -14.40
CA ASP A 258 -10.34 -2.57 -14.27
C ASP A 258 -9.03 -2.14 -14.94
N THR A 259 -8.87 -0.86 -15.21
CA THR A 259 -7.65 -0.30 -15.80
C THR A 259 -6.81 0.36 -14.71
N TYR A 260 -5.59 -0.13 -14.53
CA TYR A 260 -4.60 0.50 -13.66
C TYR A 260 -4.08 1.81 -14.29
N LEU A 261 -4.14 2.90 -13.53
CA LEU A 261 -3.74 4.24 -13.92
C LEU A 261 -2.66 4.74 -12.95
N ALA A 262 -1.40 4.36 -13.19
CA ALA A 262 -0.22 4.83 -12.45
C ALA A 262 -0.41 4.86 -10.91
N GLY A 263 -0.97 3.81 -10.32
CA GLY A 263 -1.20 3.70 -8.86
C GLY A 263 -2.67 3.78 -8.46
N LEU A 264 -3.54 4.21 -9.36
CA LEU A 264 -4.97 4.37 -9.16
C LEU A 264 -5.77 3.42 -10.07
N TRP A 265 -7.08 3.33 -9.85
CA TRP A 265 -7.99 2.52 -10.64
C TRP A 265 -8.99 3.39 -11.41
N LYS A 266 -9.24 3.06 -12.68
CA LYS A 266 -10.15 3.85 -13.54
C LYS A 266 -11.57 3.91 -12.99
N ARG A 267 -12.13 2.80 -12.50
CA ARG A 267 -13.51 2.79 -11.98
C ARG A 267 -13.68 3.60 -10.70
N THR A 268 -12.67 3.59 -9.82
CA THR A 268 -12.69 4.30 -8.53
C THR A 268 -11.85 5.58 -8.55
N LEU A 269 -11.54 6.13 -9.73
CA LEU A 269 -10.61 7.25 -9.87
C LEU A 269 -10.97 8.45 -8.96
N HIS A 270 -12.25 8.75 -8.82
CA HIS A 270 -12.74 9.83 -7.97
C HIS A 270 -12.36 9.66 -6.49
N THR A 271 -12.37 8.44 -5.95
CA THR A 271 -11.89 8.15 -4.58
C THR A 271 -10.40 7.93 -4.52
N ASP A 272 -9.80 7.36 -5.56
CA ASP A 272 -8.35 7.11 -5.57
C ASP A 272 -7.58 8.42 -5.60
N LEU A 273 -8.10 9.46 -6.27
CA LEU A 273 -7.54 10.81 -6.26
C LEU A 273 -7.63 11.51 -4.90
N SER A 274 -8.27 10.95 -3.87
CA SER A 274 -8.30 11.55 -2.53
C SER A 274 -7.32 10.92 -1.53
N TRP A 275 -6.24 10.27 -2.01
CA TRP A 275 -5.12 9.95 -1.10
C TRP A 275 -4.61 11.19 -0.38
N GLU A 276 -4.11 11.06 0.84
CA GLU A 276 -3.59 12.16 1.65
C GLU A 276 -2.22 11.79 2.22
N THR A 277 -1.39 12.78 2.52
CA THR A 277 -0.10 12.57 3.16
C THR A 277 -0.12 13.08 4.59
N SER A 278 0.86 12.66 5.39
CA SER A 278 1.07 13.23 6.73
C SER A 278 1.89 14.53 6.74
N ALA A 279 2.05 15.21 5.59
CA ALA A 279 2.82 16.46 5.50
C ALA A 279 2.30 17.54 6.44
N SER A 280 0.98 17.76 6.45
CA SER A 280 0.31 18.71 7.34
C SER A 280 0.45 18.35 8.84
N ARG A 281 0.88 17.12 9.15
CA ARG A 281 1.19 16.66 10.51
C ARG A 281 2.68 16.81 10.87
N GLY A 282 3.46 17.48 10.02
CA GLY A 282 4.90 17.72 10.21
C GLY A 282 5.81 16.60 9.70
N ILE A 283 5.27 15.57 9.03
CA ILE A 283 6.10 14.52 8.43
C ILE A 283 6.76 15.03 7.16
N GLN A 284 8.08 14.81 7.05
CA GLN A 284 8.83 15.19 5.86
C GLN A 284 8.41 14.35 4.66
N THR A 285 7.89 15.03 3.65
CA THR A 285 7.35 14.45 2.43
C THR A 285 7.78 15.32 1.26
N ARG A 286 8.23 14.70 0.18
CA ARG A 286 8.69 15.40 -1.02
C ARG A 286 8.17 14.75 -2.27
N ARG A 287 8.05 15.54 -3.33
CA ARG A 287 7.66 15.02 -4.65
C ARG A 287 8.89 14.59 -5.44
N ASN A 288 8.83 13.42 -6.04
CA ASN A 288 9.80 12.98 -7.04
C ASN A 288 9.18 13.05 -8.44
N LYS A 289 9.59 14.07 -9.20
CA LYS A 289 9.05 14.36 -10.53
C LYS A 289 9.61 13.46 -11.63
N ALA A 290 10.58 12.61 -11.32
CA ALA A 290 11.34 11.88 -12.32
C ALA A 290 10.58 10.70 -12.95
N TYR A 291 9.58 10.14 -12.26
CA TYR A 291 8.99 8.86 -12.70
C TYR A 291 7.48 8.72 -12.47
N ALA A 292 6.79 9.70 -11.87
CA ALA A 292 5.35 9.60 -11.57
C ALA A 292 4.63 10.95 -11.74
N PRO A 293 3.38 10.93 -12.23
CA PRO A 293 2.58 12.14 -12.38
C PRO A 293 2.11 12.68 -11.02
N SER A 294 1.81 13.98 -10.92
CA SER A 294 1.54 14.60 -9.61
C SER A 294 0.26 14.09 -8.93
N TRP A 295 -0.69 13.59 -9.71
CA TRP A 295 -1.95 13.03 -9.22
C TRP A 295 -1.81 11.61 -8.67
N SER A 296 -0.68 10.94 -8.91
CA SER A 296 -0.39 9.61 -8.35
C SER A 296 0.28 9.73 -6.98
N TRP A 297 -0.14 8.88 -6.03
CA TRP A 297 0.52 8.75 -4.73
C TRP A 297 1.98 8.29 -4.86
N VAL A 298 2.33 7.62 -5.97
CA VAL A 298 3.69 7.14 -6.26
C VAL A 298 4.68 8.30 -6.42
N SER A 299 4.17 9.50 -6.75
CA SER A 299 4.99 10.71 -6.89
C SER A 299 5.49 11.29 -5.56
N VAL A 300 4.94 10.84 -4.42
CA VAL A 300 5.36 11.31 -3.10
C VAL A 300 6.30 10.31 -2.44
N VAL A 301 7.38 10.82 -1.86
CA VAL A 301 8.36 10.09 -1.05
C VAL A 301 8.29 10.65 0.38
N GLY A 302 8.06 9.77 1.35
CA GLY A 302 7.94 10.10 2.78
C GLY A 302 7.10 9.06 3.52
N ASP A 303 7.16 9.06 4.85
CA ASP A 303 6.85 7.86 5.65
C ASP A 303 5.38 7.44 5.71
N HIS A 304 4.40 8.28 5.35
CA HIS A 304 2.99 7.91 5.48
C HIS A 304 2.09 8.62 4.46
N VAL A 305 1.60 7.87 3.47
CA VAL A 305 0.45 8.24 2.63
C VAL A 305 -0.69 7.30 2.96
N GLN A 306 -1.89 7.86 3.10
CA GLN A 306 -3.12 7.13 3.37
C GLN A 306 -4.06 7.32 2.18
N LEU A 307 -4.55 6.22 1.60
CA LEU A 307 -5.68 6.30 0.66
C LEU A 307 -6.95 6.52 1.46
N ASP A 308 -7.74 7.53 1.10
CA ASP A 308 -9.08 7.69 1.67
C ASP A 308 -9.94 6.51 1.20
N ILE A 309 -10.44 5.74 2.15
CA ILE A 309 -11.36 4.64 1.90
C ILE A 309 -12.70 5.14 2.40
N PRO A 310 -13.44 5.92 1.59
CA PRO A 310 -14.65 6.60 2.07
C PRO A 310 -15.66 5.57 2.56
N ARG A 311 -15.95 5.62 3.85
CA ARG A 311 -17.08 4.91 4.46
C ARG A 311 -18.11 5.92 4.90
N GLY A 312 -19.22 6.01 4.16
CA GLY A 312 -20.43 6.57 4.76
C GLY A 312 -20.82 5.73 5.97
N LYS A 313 -21.31 6.36 7.04
CA LYS A 313 -21.80 5.66 8.26
C LYS A 313 -22.85 4.58 7.97
N PHE A 314 -23.44 4.59 6.77
CA PHE A 314 -24.47 3.65 6.30
C PHE A 314 -24.08 2.88 5.03
N ALA A 315 -22.78 2.74 4.73
CA ALA A 315 -22.28 2.04 3.53
C ALA A 315 -22.73 2.64 2.18
N ASN A 316 -23.15 3.91 2.15
CA ASN A 316 -23.39 4.62 0.89
C ASN A 316 -22.07 4.79 0.13
N LEU A 317 -22.07 4.41 -1.15
CA LEU A 317 -20.95 4.66 -2.05
C LEU A 317 -20.81 6.17 -2.31
N PRO A 318 -19.58 6.69 -2.45
CA PRO A 318 -19.36 8.07 -2.84
C PRO A 318 -19.95 8.35 -4.22
N VAL A 319 -20.55 9.52 -4.38
CA VAL A 319 -21.06 9.97 -5.68
C VAL A 319 -19.95 10.70 -6.41
N SER A 320 -19.48 10.17 -7.54
CA SER A 320 -18.45 10.81 -8.37
C SER A 320 -18.93 12.16 -8.90
N LEU A 321 -18.07 13.17 -8.78
CA LEU A 321 -18.29 14.53 -9.29
C LEU A 321 -17.33 14.88 -10.44
N ILE A 322 -16.64 13.85 -10.93
CA ILE A 322 -15.73 13.91 -12.08
C ILE A 322 -16.09 12.81 -13.08
N ARG A 323 -15.74 13.03 -14.35
CA ARG A 323 -15.74 12.00 -15.39
C ARG A 323 -14.39 11.98 -16.10
N LEU A 324 -13.77 10.80 -16.17
CA LEU A 324 -12.57 10.59 -16.98
C LEU A 324 -12.97 10.58 -18.46
N VAL A 325 -12.41 11.50 -19.24
CA VAL A 325 -12.65 11.66 -20.68
C VAL A 325 -11.62 10.85 -21.48
N ALA A 326 -10.35 10.94 -21.09
CA ALA A 326 -9.26 10.21 -21.72
C ALA A 326 -8.11 9.97 -20.73
N GLU A 327 -7.42 8.84 -20.91
CA GLU A 327 -6.17 8.53 -20.23
C GLU A 327 -5.03 8.36 -21.25
N ARG A 328 -3.85 8.89 -20.93
CA ARG A 328 -2.62 8.72 -21.72
C ARG A 328 -1.51 8.24 -20.80
N ILE A 329 -1.32 6.92 -20.71
CA ILE A 329 -0.28 6.29 -19.90
C ILE A 329 0.79 5.73 -20.85
N VAL A 330 2.00 6.28 -20.80
CA VAL A 330 3.13 5.89 -21.64
C VAL A 330 4.18 5.19 -20.77
N PRO A 331 4.36 3.87 -20.92
CA PRO A 331 5.39 3.14 -20.18
C PRO A 331 6.82 3.57 -20.59
N ASP A 332 7.81 3.28 -19.73
CA ASP A 332 9.23 3.39 -20.07
C ASP A 332 9.89 2.00 -19.99
N PRO A 333 10.28 1.39 -21.13
CA PRO A 333 10.18 1.91 -22.50
C PRO A 333 8.72 1.94 -23.04
N PRO A 334 8.41 2.64 -24.15
CA PRO A 334 7.02 2.83 -24.64
C PRO A 334 6.23 1.56 -24.96
N ASP A 335 6.90 0.44 -25.22
CA ASP A 335 6.35 -0.90 -25.43
C ASP A 335 6.37 -1.76 -24.15
N GLY A 336 6.70 -1.14 -23.02
CA GLY A 336 6.83 -1.75 -21.71
C GLY A 336 5.49 -1.96 -20.99
N ASP A 337 5.62 -2.31 -19.72
CA ASP A 337 4.49 -2.62 -18.85
C ASP A 337 3.88 -1.34 -18.25
N PRO A 338 2.59 -1.04 -18.49
CA PRO A 338 1.92 0.16 -17.95
C PRO A 338 1.71 0.13 -16.43
N THR A 339 1.95 -1.00 -15.76
CA THR A 339 2.00 -1.05 -14.29
C THR A 339 3.40 -0.83 -13.71
N GLY A 340 4.41 -0.71 -14.59
CA GLY A 340 5.81 -0.48 -14.25
C GLY A 340 6.23 0.99 -14.37
N LEU A 341 7.48 1.22 -14.77
CA LEU A 341 8.03 2.56 -14.95
C LEU A 341 7.29 3.30 -16.07
N LEU A 342 7.05 4.60 -15.88
CA LEU A 342 6.30 5.43 -16.82
C LEU A 342 7.17 6.58 -17.35
N GLN A 343 7.08 6.84 -18.65
CA GLN A 343 7.64 8.02 -19.28
C GLN A 343 6.74 9.24 -19.06
N SER A 344 5.42 9.05 -19.20
CA SER A 344 4.41 10.08 -18.92
C SER A 344 3.06 9.44 -18.58
N ALA A 345 2.22 10.21 -17.86
CA ALA A 345 0.89 9.77 -17.48
C ALA A 345 -0.03 10.98 -17.29
N GLU A 346 -1.05 11.07 -18.14
CA GLU A 346 -1.98 12.21 -18.16
C GLU A 346 -3.43 11.73 -18.08
N LEU A 347 -4.26 12.51 -17.39
CA LEU A 347 -5.71 12.24 -17.26
C LEU A 347 -6.50 13.48 -17.68
N ASP A 348 -7.35 13.35 -18.69
CA ASP A 348 -8.33 14.38 -19.04
C ASP A 348 -9.60 14.14 -18.24
N ILE A 349 -9.92 15.08 -17.36
CA ILE A 349 -11.04 15.01 -16.45
C ILE A 349 -12.01 16.13 -16.79
N GLU A 350 -13.29 15.75 -16.94
CA GLU A 350 -14.39 16.69 -16.98
C GLU A 350 -15.00 16.83 -15.59
N CYS A 351 -15.12 18.07 -15.13
CA CYS A 351 -15.65 18.40 -13.83
C CYS A 351 -16.07 19.89 -13.76
N MET A 352 -16.72 20.27 -12.66
CA MET A 352 -16.89 21.68 -12.31
C MET A 352 -15.58 22.23 -11.75
N ILE A 353 -15.16 23.40 -12.23
CA ILE A 353 -13.97 24.09 -11.75
C ILE A 353 -14.40 25.13 -10.71
N TYR A 354 -13.75 25.09 -9.55
CA TYR A 354 -13.89 26.08 -8.50
C TYR A 354 -12.54 26.77 -8.24
N HIS A 355 -12.60 27.90 -7.56
CA HIS A 355 -11.44 28.67 -7.17
C HIS A 355 -11.35 28.72 -5.66
N TYR A 356 -10.14 28.72 -5.12
CA TYR A 356 -9.93 28.85 -3.68
C TYR A 356 -9.01 30.03 -3.36
N ARG A 357 -9.21 30.59 -2.17
CA ARG A 357 -8.33 31.58 -1.56
C ARG A 357 -7.93 31.09 -0.17
N TRP A 358 -6.65 30.81 0.01
CA TRP A 358 -6.01 30.65 1.30
C TRP A 358 -5.63 32.00 1.87
N THR A 359 -5.95 32.21 3.15
CA THR A 359 -5.58 33.38 3.93
C THR A 359 -4.70 32.93 5.09
N GLY A 360 -3.43 33.33 5.11
CA GLY A 360 -2.44 32.89 6.09
C GLY A 360 -2.77 33.32 7.53
N ASP A 361 -3.24 34.55 7.70
CA ASP A 361 -3.55 35.13 9.02
C ASP A 361 -4.67 34.38 9.77
N SER A 362 -5.72 34.01 9.05
CA SER A 362 -6.86 33.27 9.59
C SER A 362 -6.70 31.75 9.48
N LYS A 363 -5.70 31.29 8.71
CA LYS A 363 -5.57 29.91 8.23
C LYS A 363 -6.90 29.38 7.72
N THR A 364 -7.58 30.13 6.86
CA THR A 364 -8.85 29.72 6.25
C THR A 364 -8.72 29.55 4.74
N VAL A 365 -9.56 28.67 4.19
CA VAL A 365 -9.75 28.47 2.75
C VAL A 365 -11.17 28.90 2.41
N ALA A 366 -11.30 29.96 1.62
CA ALA A 366 -12.56 30.35 1.02
C ALA A 366 -12.69 29.73 -0.38
N LEU A 367 -13.88 29.22 -0.70
CA LEU A 367 -14.21 28.59 -1.99
C LEU A 367 -15.12 29.51 -2.80
N TYR A 368 -14.87 29.61 -4.11
CA TYR A 368 -15.59 30.47 -5.05
C TYR A 368 -16.00 29.69 -6.31
N SER A 369 -17.16 30.01 -6.89
CA SER A 369 -17.62 29.40 -8.16
C SER A 369 -17.11 30.11 -9.40
N ASP A 370 -16.58 31.32 -9.26
CA ASP A 370 -16.08 32.14 -10.35
C ASP A 370 -14.61 32.52 -10.16
N ASN A 371 -13.93 32.74 -11.28
CA ASN A 371 -12.51 33.10 -11.31
C ASN A 371 -12.22 34.50 -10.75
N GLU A 372 -13.21 35.40 -10.76
CA GLU A 372 -13.09 36.74 -10.14
C GLU A 372 -13.21 36.67 -8.61
N MET A 373 -13.55 35.50 -8.07
CA MET A 373 -13.74 35.24 -6.64
C MET A 373 -14.75 36.19 -5.99
N THR A 374 -15.87 36.41 -6.69
CA THR A 374 -16.95 37.30 -6.25
C THR A 374 -18.05 36.54 -5.52
N HIS A 375 -18.32 35.28 -5.89
CA HIS A 375 -19.35 34.44 -5.29
C HIS A 375 -18.74 33.37 -4.38
N GLN A 376 -18.58 33.72 -3.10
CA GLN A 376 -18.11 32.78 -2.09
C GLN A 376 -19.17 31.73 -1.77
N HIS A 377 -18.79 30.46 -1.86
CA HIS A 377 -19.63 29.31 -1.58
C HIS A 377 -19.48 28.76 -0.16
N ALA A 378 -18.24 28.72 0.33
CA ALA A 378 -17.90 28.15 1.63
C ALA A 378 -16.63 28.78 2.18
N GLU A 379 -16.46 28.70 3.49
CA GLU A 379 -15.20 28.98 4.17
C GLU A 379 -14.87 27.83 5.11
N ILE A 380 -13.62 27.36 5.05
CA ILE A 380 -13.14 26.21 5.81
C ILE A 380 -11.97 26.68 6.67
N SER A 381 -12.04 26.46 7.98
CA SER A 381 -10.90 26.72 8.87
C SER A 381 -9.92 25.57 8.83
N HIS A 382 -8.62 25.85 8.68
CA HIS A 382 -7.54 24.87 8.76
C HIS A 382 -7.49 24.14 10.12
N ALA A 383 -8.01 24.76 11.19
CA ALA A 383 -8.06 24.14 12.53
C ALA A 383 -8.92 22.86 12.58
N SER A 384 -9.78 22.64 11.57
CA SER A 384 -10.57 21.42 11.41
C SER A 384 -9.73 20.20 10.98
N GLY A 385 -8.51 20.39 10.49
CA GLY A 385 -7.71 19.33 9.85
C GLY A 385 -8.21 18.96 8.44
N ASP A 386 -9.09 19.78 7.87
CA ASP A 386 -9.75 19.50 6.59
C ASP A 386 -8.96 20.00 5.37
N PHE A 387 -7.82 20.67 5.50
CA PHE A 387 -6.97 21.11 4.38
C PHE A 387 -5.58 20.47 4.47
N ASN A 388 -5.25 19.61 3.51
CA ASN A 388 -4.01 18.83 3.51
C ASN A 388 -3.21 19.05 2.22
N LEU A 389 -1.94 19.44 2.37
CA LEU A 389 -1.01 19.62 1.25
C LEU A 389 -0.16 18.38 1.08
N ASP A 390 0.22 18.05 -0.15
CA ASP A 390 0.87 16.78 -0.46
C ASP A 390 2.32 16.70 0.11
N THR A 391 3.02 17.82 0.26
CA THR A 391 4.45 17.85 0.61
C THR A 391 4.81 18.90 1.66
N SER A 392 5.90 18.67 2.40
CA SER A 392 6.33 19.57 3.49
C SER A 392 6.80 20.94 2.99
N ASP A 393 7.33 21.03 1.78
CA ASP A 393 7.68 22.32 1.15
C ASP A 393 6.44 23.13 0.77
N LEU A 394 5.35 22.48 0.36
CA LEU A 394 4.07 23.14 0.13
C LEU A 394 3.46 23.64 1.43
N VAL A 395 3.50 22.84 2.51
CA VAL A 395 3.03 23.28 3.84
C VAL A 395 3.75 24.55 4.26
N ARG A 396 5.09 24.57 4.18
CA ARG A 396 5.88 25.77 4.51
C ARG A 396 5.52 26.96 3.61
N LYS A 397 5.38 26.74 2.29
CA LYS A 397 4.98 27.79 1.34
C LYS A 397 3.63 28.41 1.70
N PHE A 398 2.67 27.62 2.16
CA PHE A 398 1.35 28.12 2.56
C PHE A 398 1.36 28.79 3.94
N ASP A 399 2.13 28.27 4.90
CA ASP A 399 2.29 28.88 6.23
C ASP A 399 3.01 30.24 6.18
N GLU A 400 3.95 30.43 5.24
CA GLU A 400 4.70 31.68 5.07
C GLU A 400 3.97 32.72 4.19
N ALA A 401 2.87 32.35 3.53
CA ALA A 401 2.18 33.21 2.58
C ALA A 401 0.98 33.92 3.23
N ASP A 402 0.90 35.23 3.07
CA ASP A 402 -0.27 36.03 3.48
C ASP A 402 -1.55 35.58 2.76
N LYS A 403 -1.42 35.28 1.46
CA LYS A 403 -2.52 34.93 0.59
C LYS A 403 -2.08 34.03 -0.57
N ILE A 404 -2.82 32.95 -0.83
CA ILE A 404 -2.64 32.10 -2.02
C ILE A 404 -3.99 31.89 -2.69
N GLU A 405 -4.04 32.07 -4.01
CA GLU A 405 -5.22 31.80 -4.83
C GLU A 405 -4.91 30.68 -5.82
N GLY A 406 -5.90 29.84 -6.10
CA GLY A 406 -5.72 28.72 -7.01
C GLY A 406 -7.01 28.07 -7.45
N VAL A 407 -6.85 26.91 -8.12
CA VAL A 407 -7.96 26.15 -8.69
C VAL A 407 -8.18 24.88 -7.86
N CYS A 408 -9.43 24.47 -7.73
CA CYS A 408 -9.78 23.20 -7.12
C CYS A 408 -10.97 22.56 -7.82
N ILE A 409 -11.09 21.24 -7.70
CA ILE A 409 -12.19 20.48 -8.31
C ILE A 409 -12.81 19.53 -7.29
N PRO A 410 -14.14 19.34 -7.29
CA PRO A 410 -14.77 18.36 -6.42
C PRO A 410 -14.55 16.96 -6.99
N LEU A 411 -14.13 16.01 -6.14
CA LEU A 411 -13.91 14.62 -6.53
C LEU A 411 -15.17 13.78 -6.31
N PHE A 412 -15.71 13.82 -5.10
CA PHE A 412 -16.92 13.10 -4.72
C PHE A 412 -17.60 13.70 -3.49
N GLY A 413 -18.87 13.33 -3.31
CA GLY A 413 -19.65 13.59 -2.11
C GLY A 413 -19.96 12.32 -1.34
N VAL A 414 -19.88 12.37 -0.01
CA VAL A 414 -20.30 11.28 0.90
C VAL A 414 -21.43 11.76 1.78
N TYR A 415 -22.51 10.98 1.84
CA TYR A 415 -23.61 11.19 2.77
C TYR A 415 -23.37 10.39 4.06
N GLU A 416 -23.34 11.08 5.20
CA GLU A 416 -23.05 10.49 6.52
C GLU A 416 -24.32 10.28 7.38
N GLY A 417 -25.50 10.62 6.88
CA GLY A 417 -26.76 10.55 7.62
C GLY A 417 -27.00 11.74 8.55
N TYR A 418 -28.23 11.84 9.10
CA TYR A 418 -28.69 12.99 9.92
C TYR A 418 -28.51 14.36 9.25
N GLY A 419 -28.62 14.43 7.92
CA GLY A 419 -28.41 15.65 7.16
C GLY A 419 -26.93 16.05 6.99
N GLY A 420 -25.98 15.30 7.57
CA GLY A 420 -24.55 15.53 7.39
C GLY A 420 -24.01 14.91 6.11
N GLY A 421 -23.26 15.68 5.34
CA GLY A 421 -22.48 15.20 4.21
C GLY A 421 -21.18 16.00 4.09
N HIS A 422 -20.22 15.45 3.37
CA HIS A 422 -19.01 16.19 3.02
C HIS A 422 -18.61 15.94 1.57
N ASN A 423 -17.94 16.93 0.98
CA ASN A 423 -17.33 16.82 -0.33
C ASN A 423 -15.81 16.86 -0.17
N LYS A 424 -15.10 16.05 -0.97
CA LYS A 424 -13.65 16.10 -1.10
C LYS A 424 -13.29 16.89 -2.35
N PHE A 425 -12.37 17.83 -2.20
CA PHE A 425 -11.84 18.65 -3.28
C PHE A 425 -10.36 18.38 -3.49
N LEU A 426 -9.95 18.33 -4.75
CA LEU A 426 -8.56 18.28 -5.15
C LEU A 426 -8.04 19.70 -5.36
N VAL A 427 -6.90 20.03 -4.77
CA VAL A 427 -6.23 21.33 -4.91
C VAL A 427 -5.22 21.26 -6.03
N LEU A 428 -5.29 22.22 -6.96
CA LEU A 428 -4.54 22.21 -8.20
C LEU A 428 -3.67 23.46 -8.37
N GLU A 429 -2.44 23.25 -8.83
CA GLU A 429 -1.52 24.29 -9.29
C GLU A 429 -1.48 24.30 -10.83
N PRO A 430 -1.63 25.47 -11.49
CA PRO A 430 -1.51 25.57 -12.93
C PRO A 430 -0.11 25.15 -13.43
N HIS A 431 -0.08 24.33 -14.49
CA HIS A 431 1.16 23.94 -15.17
C HIS A 431 1.25 24.52 -16.58
N ALA A 432 0.17 24.44 -17.34
CA ALA A 432 0.00 25.06 -18.66
C ALA A 432 -1.50 25.37 -18.87
N LYS A 433 -1.88 25.86 -20.05
CA LYS A 433 -3.29 26.14 -20.36
C LYS A 433 -4.14 24.86 -20.23
N ASN A 434 -5.09 24.86 -19.30
CA ASN A 434 -5.93 23.70 -18.94
C ASN A 434 -5.18 22.48 -18.41
N VAL A 435 -3.89 22.60 -18.07
CA VAL A 435 -3.06 21.52 -17.54
C VAL A 435 -2.65 21.86 -16.12
N TYR A 436 -2.89 20.95 -15.19
CA TYR A 436 -2.74 21.18 -13.76
C TYR A 436 -1.95 20.07 -13.07
N ARG A 437 -1.27 20.45 -12.00
CA ARG A 437 -0.66 19.53 -11.05
C ARG A 437 -1.46 19.50 -9.77
N ARG A 438 -1.64 18.31 -9.22
CA ARG A 438 -2.16 18.14 -7.87
C ARG A 438 -1.14 18.65 -6.85
N ILE A 439 -1.62 19.37 -5.84
CA ILE A 439 -0.80 19.84 -4.72
C ILE A 439 -1.39 19.54 -3.33
N GLY A 440 -2.63 19.05 -3.26
CA GLY A 440 -3.27 18.73 -2.00
C GLY A 440 -4.76 18.45 -2.18
N LEU A 441 -5.47 18.47 -1.07
CA LEU A 441 -6.91 18.26 -1.01
C LEU A 441 -7.52 19.03 0.16
N PHE A 442 -8.83 19.23 0.11
CA PHE A 442 -9.56 19.60 1.30
C PHE A 442 -10.96 19.02 1.37
N ARG A 443 -11.50 19.01 2.58
CA ARG A 443 -12.86 18.58 2.89
C ARG A 443 -13.74 19.78 3.18
N VAL A 444 -14.96 19.74 2.66
CA VAL A 444 -15.99 20.74 2.96
C VAL A 444 -17.19 20.04 3.59
N GLY A 445 -17.46 20.32 4.86
CA GLY A 445 -18.62 19.82 5.59
C GLY A 445 -19.83 20.74 5.45
N GLY A 446 -21.05 20.18 5.45
CA GLY A 446 -22.27 20.98 5.43
C GLY A 446 -23.49 20.24 4.89
N ILE A 447 -24.67 20.61 5.38
CA ILE A 447 -25.95 19.95 5.10
C ILE A 447 -26.33 20.10 3.62
N GLY A 448 -26.33 18.99 2.88
CA GLY A 448 -27.19 18.74 1.72
C GLY A 448 -27.10 19.68 0.50
N ARG A 449 -26.75 19.08 -0.64
CA ARG A 449 -27.24 19.39 -2.02
C ARG A 449 -26.53 20.37 -2.94
N TRP A 450 -25.59 21.20 -2.51
CA TRP A 450 -25.09 22.25 -3.41
C TRP A 450 -24.22 21.75 -4.58
N ILE A 451 -23.51 20.62 -4.43
CA ILE A 451 -22.67 20.03 -5.51
C ILE A 451 -23.26 18.73 -6.09
N SER A 452 -24.29 18.14 -5.46
CA SER A 452 -24.88 16.87 -5.90
C SER A 452 -25.68 16.95 -7.21
N ASN A 453 -25.77 18.13 -7.83
CA ASN A 453 -26.54 18.38 -9.06
C ASN A 453 -25.67 18.40 -10.32
N TRP A 454 -24.42 17.93 -10.27
CA TRP A 454 -23.61 17.85 -11.46
C TRP A 454 -24.25 16.88 -12.48
N SER A 455 -24.74 17.43 -13.59
CA SER A 455 -25.49 16.72 -14.63
C SER A 455 -24.60 16.15 -15.74
N GLY A 456 -23.28 16.15 -15.55
CA GLY A 456 -22.31 15.70 -16.56
C GLY A 456 -21.88 16.77 -17.57
N GLN A 457 -22.15 18.05 -17.29
CA GLN A 457 -21.62 19.19 -18.07
C GLN A 457 -20.60 19.95 -17.22
N GLY A 458 -19.37 20.11 -17.72
CA GLY A 458 -18.30 20.79 -17.01
C GLY A 458 -17.17 21.22 -17.94
N SER A 459 -16.15 21.85 -17.37
CA SER A 459 -14.91 22.14 -18.09
C SER A 459 -14.03 20.88 -18.12
N THR A 460 -13.23 20.74 -19.17
CA THR A 460 -12.20 19.70 -19.23
C THR A 460 -10.84 20.27 -18.83
N LEU A 461 -10.13 19.56 -17.97
CA LEU A 461 -8.74 19.84 -17.62
C LEU A 461 -7.90 18.57 -17.71
N THR A 462 -6.59 18.73 -17.83
CA THR A 462 -5.62 17.64 -17.85
C THR A 462 -4.82 17.64 -16.55
N LEU A 463 -4.77 16.51 -15.85
CA LEU A 463 -3.86 16.28 -14.73
C LEU A 463 -2.55 15.64 -15.22
N VAL A 464 -1.41 16.17 -14.76
CA VAL A 464 -0.06 15.67 -15.07
C VAL A 464 0.79 15.42 -13.85
#